data_AF-A0A1B2DL22-F1
#
_entry.id   AF-A0A1B2DL22-F1
#
_cell.length_a   1.000
_cell.length_b   1.000
_cell.length_c   1.000
_cell.angle_alpha   90.00
_cell.angle_beta   90.00
_cell.angle_gamma   90.00
#
_symmetry.space_group_name_H-M   'P 1'
#
loop_
_entity.id
_entity.type
_entity.pdbx_description
1 polymer ?
#
loop_
_entity_poly.entity_id
_entity_poly.type
_entity_poly.pdbx_seq_one_letter_code
_entity_poly.pdbx_strand_id
1 'polypeptide(L)' 'MKKPWLAILLSFIYPGLGHLYLGYVKKGIILLVVEFISILLISVVVGIFIYPIIWIYSIINAYQLSTKSQAAS' A
#
# COMPACT_ATOMS: atom_id res chain seq x y z
N MET A 1 -37.32 -0.51 1.28
CA MET A 1 -36.60 -1.81 1.38
C MET A 1 -35.19 -1.62 0.83
N LYS A 2 -34.15 -1.97 1.58
CA LYS A 2 -32.76 -1.84 1.13
C LYS A 2 -32.51 -2.86 0.00
N LYS A 3 -32.02 -2.41 -1.16
CA LYS A 3 -31.79 -3.27 -2.33
C LYS A 3 -30.46 -4.04 -2.19
N PRO A 4 -30.45 -5.39 -2.24
CA PRO A 4 -29.24 -6.19 -2.09
C PRO A 4 -28.16 -5.88 -3.14
N TRP A 5 -28.57 -5.69 -4.40
CA TRP A 5 -27.64 -5.34 -5.48
C TRP A 5 -26.91 -4.03 -5.23
N LEU A 6 -27.57 -3.06 -4.56
CA LEU A 6 -26.96 -1.78 -4.23
C LEU A 6 -25.92 -1.96 -3.11
N ALA A 7 -26.16 -2.84 -2.14
CA ALA A 7 -25.18 -3.19 -1.12
C ALA A 7 -23.92 -3.85 -1.73
N ILE A 8 -24.11 -4.70 -2.74
CA ILE A 8 -23.01 -5.34 -3.47
C ILE A 8 -22.21 -4.28 -4.25
N LEU A 9 -22.90 -3.39 -4.97
CA LEU A 9 -22.25 -2.30 -5.71
C LEU A 9 -21.47 -1.36 -4.79
N LEU A 10 -22.05 -1.01 -3.63
CA LEU A 10 -21.35 -0.20 -2.62
C LEU A 10 -20.11 -0.92 -2.07
N SER A 11 -20.19 -2.23 -1.86
CA SER A 11 -19.04 -3.03 -1.40
C SER A 11 -17.96 -3.18 -2.47
N PHE A 12 -18.33 -3.14 -3.75
CA PHE A 12 -17.39 -3.13 -4.87
C PHE A 12 -16.61 -1.81 -4.94
N ILE A 13 -17.25 -0.68 -4.66
CA ILE A 13 -16.60 0.64 -4.64
C ILE A 13 -15.65 0.76 -3.42
N TYR A 14 -16.10 0.31 -2.24
CA TYR A 14 -15.26 0.34 -1.04
C TYR A 14 -15.69 -0.74 -0.03
N PRO A 15 -14.74 -1.54 0.48
CA PRO A 15 -15.07 -2.60 1.44
C PRO A 15 -15.67 -2.01 2.72
N GLY A 16 -16.86 -2.46 3.11
CA GLY A 16 -17.59 -1.98 4.29
C GLY A 16 -18.77 -1.06 3.99
N LEU A 17 -18.81 -0.37 2.84
CA LEU A 17 -19.93 0.52 2.49
C LEU A 17 -21.26 -0.24 2.32
N GLY A 18 -21.26 -1.43 1.72
CA GLY A 18 -22.47 -2.24 1.62
C GLY A 18 -22.99 -2.73 2.97
N HIS A 19 -22.10 -2.99 3.93
CA HIS A 19 -22.48 -3.35 5.28
C HIS A 19 -23.12 -2.16 6.01
N LEU A 20 -22.58 -0.95 5.84
CA LEU A 20 -23.20 0.28 6.35
C LEU A 20 -24.57 0.52 5.73
N TYR A 21 -24.70 0.37 4.41
CA TYR A 21 -25.98 0.51 3.71
C TYR A 21 -27.03 -0.47 4.22
N LEU A 22 -26.66 -1.74 4.46
CA LEU A 22 -27.54 -2.75 5.05
C LEU A 22 -27.89 -2.49 6.53
N GLY A 23 -27.18 -1.58 7.21
CA GLY A 23 -27.39 -1.24 8.62
C GLY A 23 -26.49 -2.03 9.58
N TYR A 24 -25.58 -2.86 9.05
CA TYR A 24 -24.57 -3.57 9.83
C TYR A 24 -23.38 -2.66 10.13
N VAL A 25 -23.62 -1.63 10.96
CA VAL A 25 -22.64 -0.57 11.27
C VAL A 25 -21.32 -1.13 11.80
N LYS A 26 -21.38 -2.03 12.79
CA LYS A 26 -20.18 -2.64 13.39
C LYS A 26 -19.31 -3.36 12.35
N LYS A 27 -19.92 -4.19 11.50
CA LYS A 27 -19.19 -4.94 10.45
C LYS A 27 -18.61 -4.00 9.39
N GLY A 28 -19.37 -2.98 9.00
CA GLY A 28 -18.89 -1.95 8.07
C GLY A 28 -17.67 -1.22 8.58
N ILE A 29 -17.70 -0.73 9.83
CA ILE A 29 -16.57 -0.01 10.44
C ILE A 29 -15.33 -0.90 10.56
N ILE A 30 -15.48 -2.16 10.98
CA ILE A 30 -14.35 -3.10 11.07
C ILE A 30 -13.66 -3.24 9.70
N LEU A 31 -14.43 -3.39 8.63
CA LEU A 31 -13.87 -3.51 7.28
C LEU A 31 -13.14 -2.22 6.84
N LEU A 32 -13.70 -1.04 7.12
CA LEU A 32 -13.04 0.23 6.83
C LEU A 32 -11.69 0.36 7.56
N VAL A 33 -11.65 0.00 8.85
CA VAL A 33 -10.42 0.10 9.66
C VAL A 33 -9.35 -0.88 9.18
N VAL A 34 -9.74 -2.13 8.89
CA VAL A 34 -8.80 -3.16 8.41
C VAL A 34 -8.22 -2.77 7.04
N GLU A 35 -9.05 -2.23 6.15
CA GLU A 35 -8.59 -1.77 4.84
C GLU A 35 -7.65 -0.57 4.96
N PHE A 36 -7.96 0.40 5.81
CA PHE A 36 -7.07 1.54 6.10
C PHE A 36 -5.69 1.08 6.61
N ILE A 37 -5.66 0.16 7.58
CA ILE A 37 -4.40 -0.42 8.09
C ILE A 37 -3.65 -1.15 6.97
N SER A 38 -4.36 -1.90 6.12
CA SER A 38 -3.74 -2.64 5.02
C SER A 38 -3.07 -1.70 4.01
N ILE A 39 -3.70 -0.57 3.68
CA ILE A 39 -3.11 0.45 2.80
C ILE A 39 -1.83 1.04 3.40
N LEU A 40 -1.83 1.35 4.70
CA LEU A 40 -0.64 1.84 5.38
C LEU A 40 0.50 0.81 5.34
N LEU A 41 0.17 -0.47 5.57
CA LEU A 41 1.16 -1.56 5.56
C LEU A 41 1.74 -1.84 4.16
N ILE A 42 1.02 -1.58 3.07
CA ILE A 42 1.55 -1.73 1.71
C ILE A 42 2.83 -0.91 1.54
N SER A 43 2.86 0.33 2.03
CA SER A 43 4.05 1.20 1.91
C SER A 43 5.27 0.63 2.66
N VAL A 44 5.05 0.04 3.84
CA VAL A 44 6.08 -0.58 4.67
C VAL A 44 6.64 -1.83 3.98
N VAL A 45 5.75 -2.69 3.48
CA VAL A 45 6.14 -3.92 2.77
C VAL A 45 6.95 -3.58 1.52
N VAL A 46 6.46 -2.63 0.70
CA VAL A 46 7.18 -2.16 -0.49
C VAL A 46 8.54 -1.57 -0.11
N GLY A 47 8.61 -0.76 0.96
CA GLY A 47 9.85 -0.18 1.47
C GLY A 47 10.89 -1.23 1.87
N ILE A 48 10.47 -2.31 2.55
CA ILE A 48 11.37 -3.40 2.98
C ILE A 48 12.06 -4.07 1.78
N PHE A 49 11.38 -4.17 0.63
CA PHE A 49 11.97 -4.76 -0.57
C PHE A 49 12.77 -3.75 -1.40
N ILE A 50 12.31 -2.51 -1.52
CA ILE A 50 12.98 -1.47 -2.34
C ILE A 50 14.26 -0.96 -1.66
N TYR A 51 14.24 -0.80 -0.34
CA TYR A 51 15.37 -0.25 0.41
C TYR A 51 16.71 -0.98 0.19
N PRO A 52 16.80 -2.33 0.31
CA PRO A 52 18.07 -3.04 0.06
C PRO A 52 18.54 -2.91 -1.39
N ILE A 53 17.63 -2.80 -2.36
CA ILE A 53 17.97 -2.61 -3.78
C ILE A 53 18.65 -1.25 -3.97
N ILE A 54 18.05 -0.18 -3.43
CA ILE A 54 18.62 1.18 -3.50
C ILE A 54 19.98 1.22 -2.79
N TRP A 55 20.11 0.56 -1.65
CA TRP A 55 21.36 0.51 -0.90
C TRP A 55 22.50 -0.16 -1.69
N ILE A 56 22.25 -1.33 -2.29
CA ILE A 56 23.24 -2.02 -3.13
C ILE A 56 23.59 -1.17 -4.36
N TYR A 57 22.58 -0.59 -5.02
CA TYR A 57 22.80 0.31 -6.16
C TYR A 57 23.69 1.50 -5.76
N SER A 58 23.46 2.08 -4.59
CA SER A 58 24.25 3.20 -4.07
C SER A 58 25.72 2.83 -3.87
N ILE A 59 26.01 1.63 -3.33
CA ILE A 59 27.39 1.14 -3.16
C ILE A 59 28.10 0.98 -4.50
N ILE A 60 27.45 0.32 -5.47
CA ILE A 60 28.02 0.10 -6.80
C ILE A 60 28.29 1.44 -7.49
N ASN A 61 27.33 2.35 -7.42
CA ASN A 61 27.46 3.68 -8.02
C ASN A 61 28.60 4.49 -7.37
N ALA A 62 28.72 4.45 -6.04
CA ALA A 62 29.82 5.12 -5.33
C ALA A 62 31.19 4.57 -5.74
N TYR A 63 31.32 3.24 -5.86
CA TYR A 63 32.54 2.61 -6.35
C TYR A 63 32.90 3.08 -7.76
N GLN A 64 31.95 3.00 -8.71
CA GLN A 64 32.17 3.43 -10.09
C GLN A 64 32.57 4.91 -10.21
N LEU A 65 31.96 5.77 -9.39
CA LEU A 65 32.27 7.20 -9.39
C LEU A 65 33.67 7.46 -8.83
N SER A 66 34.09 6.74 -7.79
CA SER A 66 35.42 6.85 -7.20
C SER A 66 36.53 6.45 -8.17
N THR A 67 36.32 5.40 -8.96
CA THR A 67 37.30 4.94 -9.96
C THR A 67 37.44 5.92 -11.11
N LYS A 68 36.32 6.49 -11.58
CA LYS A 68 36.32 7.53 -12.62
C LYS A 68 37.04 8.79 -12.15
N SER A 69 36.82 9.20 -10.90
CA SER A 69 37.47 10.37 -10.32
C SER A 69 38.98 10.19 -10.18
N GLN A 70 39.44 9.00 -9.79
CA GLN A 70 40.88 8.70 -9.68
C GLN A 70 41.59 8.60 -11.03
N ALA A 71 40.90 8.15 -12.09
CA ALA A 71 41.48 8.10 -13.42
C ALA A 71 41.58 9.48 -14.11
N ALA A 72 40.87 10.48 -13.59
CA ALA A 72 40.86 11.85 -14.11
C ALA A 72 41.82 12.81 -13.37
N SER A 73 42.39 12.36 -12.25
CA SER A 73 43.41 13.07 -11.45
C SER A 73 44.80 12.53 -11.73
#